data_AF-A0ABD5QF88-F1
#
_entry.id   AF-A0ABD5QF88-F1
#
_cell.length_a   1.000
_cell.length_b   1.000
_cell.length_c   1.000
_cell.angle_alpha   90.00
_cell.angle_beta   90.00
_cell.angle_gamma   90.00
#
_symmetry.space_group_name_H-M   'P 1'
#
loop_
_entity.id
_entity.type
_entity.pdbx_description
1 polymer ?
#
loop_
_entity_poly.entity_id
_entity_poly.type
_entity_poly.pdbx_seq_one_letter_code
_entity_poly.pdbx_strand_id
1 'polypeptide(L)'
;MSLEELNDDVSTTYSDLGDELSISLDRETRNELALLSSALGPDESDELVRRAIHMLFQSAVETGNLDFHLRSGYDVTYDEYLSGMTYEEMTGGDQYPAMDDERRYQF
;
A
#
# COMPACT_ATOMS: atom_id res chain seq x y z
N MET A 1 2.92 14.25 5.55
CA MET A 1 1.59 13.96 6.10
C MET A 1 1.74 12.85 7.14
N SER A 2 0.69 12.41 7.83
CA SER A 2 0.74 11.38 8.89
C SER A 2 -0.05 10.13 8.51
N LEU A 3 -0.01 9.11 9.38
CA LEU A 3 -0.85 7.91 9.25
C LEU A 3 -2.36 8.24 9.26
N GLU A 4 -2.78 9.24 10.04
CA GLU A 4 -4.17 9.70 10.10
C GLU A 4 -4.58 10.30 8.74
N GLU A 5 -3.75 11.19 8.19
CA GLU A 5 -4.00 11.81 6.88
C GLU A 5 -4.04 10.75 5.76
N LEU A 6 -3.16 9.74 5.80
CA LEU A 6 -3.21 8.63 4.83
C LEU A 6 -4.54 7.86 4.91
N ASN A 7 -5.02 7.57 6.12
CA ASN A 7 -6.28 6.85 6.30
C ASN A 7 -7.47 7.67 5.80
N ASP A 8 -7.49 8.96 6.07
CA ASP A 8 -8.54 9.87 5.59
C ASP A 8 -8.54 9.95 4.06
N ASP A 9 -7.36 10.06 3.44
CA ASP A 9 -7.22 10.11 1.98
C ASP A 9 -7.66 8.79 1.33
N VAL A 10 -7.26 7.65 1.90
CA VAL A 10 -7.68 6.32 1.41
C VAL A 10 -9.20 6.16 1.55
N SER A 11 -9.78 6.53 2.69
CA SER A 11 -11.23 6.44 2.92
C SER A 11 -12.03 7.33 1.97
N THR A 12 -11.56 8.55 1.75
CA THR A 12 -12.15 9.49 0.80
C THR A 12 -12.08 8.95 -0.62
N THR A 13 -10.89 8.52 -1.06
CA THR A 13 -10.67 7.95 -2.39
C THR A 13 -11.53 6.70 -2.63
N TYR A 14 -11.61 5.81 -1.62
CA TYR A 14 -12.44 4.61 -1.68
C TYR A 14 -13.92 4.96 -1.85
N SER A 15 -14.40 5.97 -1.12
CA SER A 15 -15.79 6.43 -1.22
C SER A 15 -16.09 7.07 -2.58
N ASP A 16 -15.15 7.83 -3.13
CA ASP A 16 -15.28 8.50 -4.42
C ASP A 16 -15.28 7.53 -5.62
N LEU A 17 -14.59 6.39 -5.50
CA LEU A 17 -14.55 5.36 -6.55
C LEU A 17 -15.92 4.70 -6.80
N GLY A 18 -16.73 4.54 -5.75
CA GLY A 18 -18.00 3.83 -5.82
C GLY A 18 -17.85 2.36 -6.27
N ASP A 19 -18.89 1.83 -6.92
CA ASP A 19 -18.95 0.40 -7.31
C ASP A 19 -18.56 0.15 -8.79
N GLU A 20 -18.52 1.20 -9.62
CA GLU A 20 -18.29 1.08 -11.07
C GLU A 20 -17.27 2.10 -11.57
N LEU A 21 -16.29 1.63 -12.35
CA LEU A 21 -15.27 2.47 -12.98
C LEU A 21 -15.36 2.36 -14.50
N SER A 22 -15.75 3.44 -15.16
CA SER A 22 -15.74 3.54 -16.63
C SER A 22 -14.38 4.04 -17.12
N ILE A 23 -13.70 3.24 -17.94
CA ILE A 23 -12.37 3.55 -18.47
C ILE A 23 -12.39 3.69 -19.99
N SER A 24 -11.69 4.70 -20.51
CA SER A 24 -11.46 4.80 -21.94
C SER A 24 -10.25 3.93 -22.33
N LEU A 25 -10.38 3.17 -23.41
CA LEU A 25 -9.32 2.28 -23.90
C LEU A 25 -8.71 2.87 -25.16
N ASP A 26 -7.42 3.19 -25.07
CA ASP A 26 -6.61 3.51 -26.22
C ASP A 26 -6.34 2.26 -27.09
N ARG A 27 -5.60 2.44 -28.18
CA ARG A 27 -5.36 1.37 -29.15
C ARG A 27 -4.51 0.24 -28.58
N GLU A 28 -3.49 0.57 -27.80
CA GLU A 28 -2.54 -0.39 -27.22
C GLU A 28 -3.26 -1.22 -26.16
N THR A 29 -3.89 -0.58 -25.18
CA THR A 29 -4.64 -1.27 -24.12
C THR A 29 -5.73 -2.19 -24.70
N ARG A 30 -6.43 -1.77 -25.77
CA ARG A 30 -7.43 -2.60 -26.44
C ARG A 30 -6.83 -3.84 -27.10
N ASN A 31 -5.65 -3.70 -27.71
CA ASN A 31 -4.97 -4.81 -28.36
C ASN A 31 -4.48 -5.85 -27.34
N GLU A 32 -3.85 -5.37 -26.26
CA GLU A 32 -3.36 -6.23 -25.19
C GLU A 32 -4.50 -6.95 -24.46
N LEU A 33 -5.57 -6.23 -24.12
CA LEU A 33 -6.76 -6.84 -23.52
C LEU A 33 -7.37 -7.89 -24.46
N ALA A 34 -7.46 -7.62 -25.75
CA ALA A 34 -7.97 -8.60 -26.72
C ALA A 34 -7.10 -9.87 -26.78
N LEU A 35 -5.77 -9.72 -26.75
CA LEU A 35 -4.84 -10.84 -26.71
C LEU A 35 -5.01 -11.66 -25.43
N LEU A 36 -5.06 -10.99 -24.27
CA LEU A 36 -5.23 -11.65 -22.97
C LEU A 36 -6.58 -12.36 -22.86
N SER A 37 -7.68 -11.71 -23.26
CA SER A 37 -9.00 -12.35 -23.28
C SER A 37 -9.02 -13.58 -24.20
N SER A 38 -8.36 -13.51 -25.36
CA SER A 38 -8.30 -14.65 -26.28
C SER A 38 -7.46 -15.81 -25.73
N ALA A 39 -6.37 -15.52 -25.02
CA ALA A 39 -5.44 -16.53 -24.51
C ALA A 39 -5.91 -17.16 -23.20
N LEU A 40 -6.53 -16.38 -22.32
CA LEU A 40 -6.92 -16.78 -20.97
C LEU A 40 -8.40 -17.18 -20.86
N GLY A 41 -9.24 -16.76 -21.81
CA GLY A 41 -10.65 -17.13 -21.89
C GLY A 41 -11.48 -16.77 -20.66
N PRO A 42 -11.41 -15.54 -20.12
CA PRO A 42 -12.29 -15.12 -19.03
C PRO A 42 -13.75 -15.06 -19.50
N ASP A 43 -14.69 -15.12 -18.56
CA ASP A 43 -16.11 -14.94 -18.87
C ASP A 43 -16.40 -13.50 -19.31
N GLU A 44 -15.78 -12.52 -18.64
CA GLU A 44 -15.89 -11.09 -18.94
C GLU A 44 -14.52 -10.41 -18.92
N SER A 45 -14.33 -9.40 -19.78
CA SER A 45 -13.02 -8.73 -19.90
C SER A 45 -12.66 -7.87 -18.68
N ASP A 46 -13.66 -7.48 -17.89
CA ASP A 46 -13.48 -6.69 -16.66
C ASP A 46 -12.78 -7.50 -15.54
N GLU A 47 -12.87 -8.83 -15.58
CA GLU A 47 -12.16 -9.74 -14.68
C GLU A 47 -10.65 -9.57 -14.83
N LEU A 48 -10.18 -9.47 -16.07
CA LEU A 48 -8.76 -9.24 -16.35
C LEU A 48 -8.31 -7.85 -15.88
N VAL A 49 -9.17 -6.84 -15.96
CA VAL A 49 -8.89 -5.50 -15.44
C VAL A 49 -8.77 -5.51 -13.91
N ARG A 50 -9.72 -6.15 -13.20
CA ARG A 50 -9.62 -6.35 -11.74
C ARG A 50 -8.33 -7.08 -11.37
N ARG A 51 -8.01 -8.16 -12.08
CA ARG A 51 -6.78 -8.92 -11.86
C ARG A 51 -5.53 -8.08 -12.11
N ALA A 52 -5.52 -7.25 -13.14
CA ALA A 52 -4.42 -6.34 -13.44
C ALA A 52 -4.18 -5.34 -12.30
N ILE A 53 -5.24 -4.79 -11.69
CA ILE A 53 -5.13 -3.91 -10.51
C ILE A 53 -4.49 -4.67 -9.34
N HIS A 54 -4.95 -5.90 -9.05
CA HIS A 54 -4.35 -6.72 -7.99
C HIS A 54 -2.88 -7.04 -8.24
N MET A 55 -2.51 -7.38 -9.48
CA MET A 55 -1.10 -7.62 -9.85
C MET A 55 -0.25 -6.35 -9.75
N LEU A 56 -0.80 -5.18 -10.13
CA LEU A 56 -0.11 -3.90 -9.99
C LEU A 56 0.15 -3.58 -8.51
N PHE A 57 -0.87 -3.74 -7.66
CA PHE A 57 -0.75 -3.53 -6.22
C PHE A 57 0.29 -4.47 -5.60
N GLN A 58 0.19 -5.77 -5.89
CA GLN A 58 1.14 -6.78 -5.42
C GLN A 58 2.57 -6.42 -5.84
N SER A 59 2.77 -6.10 -7.12
CA SER A 59 4.08 -5.69 -7.63
C SER A 59 4.61 -4.43 -6.93
N ALA A 60 3.76 -3.44 -6.66
CA ALA A 60 4.17 -2.22 -5.96
C ALA A 60 4.59 -2.48 -4.51
N VAL A 61 3.92 -3.40 -3.81
CA VAL A 61 4.29 -3.85 -2.46
C VAL A 61 5.60 -4.64 -2.50
N GLU A 62 5.69 -5.68 -3.34
CA GLU A 62 6.85 -6.58 -3.40
C GLU A 62 8.15 -5.87 -3.82
N THR A 63 8.04 -4.85 -4.68
CA THR A 63 9.19 -4.06 -5.12
C THR A 63 9.57 -2.94 -4.16
N GLY A 64 8.81 -2.72 -3.08
CA GLY A 64 9.00 -1.60 -2.14
C GLY A 64 8.65 -0.23 -2.73
N ASN A 65 8.12 -0.19 -3.97
CA ASN A 65 7.71 1.06 -4.61
C ASN A 65 6.59 1.74 -3.83
N LEU A 66 5.61 0.97 -3.32
CA LEU A 66 4.55 1.55 -2.51
C LEU A 66 5.12 2.24 -1.27
N ASP A 67 6.04 1.56 -0.58
CA ASP A 67 6.69 2.04 0.63
C ASP A 67 7.49 3.34 0.40
N PHE A 68 8.15 3.46 -0.77
CA PHE A 68 8.84 4.68 -1.16
C PHE A 68 7.88 5.88 -1.31
N HIS A 69 6.74 5.68 -1.96
CA HIS A 69 5.75 6.74 -2.15
C HIS A 69 5.09 7.14 -0.82
N LEU A 70 4.74 6.15 0.01
CA LEU A 70 4.14 6.40 1.33
C LEU A 70 5.09 7.18 2.23
N ARG A 71 6.37 6.82 2.29
CA ARG A 71 7.36 7.59 3.08
C ARG A 71 7.51 9.01 2.56
N SER A 72 7.54 9.20 1.24
CA SER A 72 7.73 10.54 0.68
C SER A 72 6.52 11.46 0.84
N GLY A 73 5.29 10.93 0.86
CA GLY A 73 4.07 11.73 0.98
C GLY A 73 3.56 11.84 2.42
N TYR A 74 3.59 10.73 3.14
CA TYR A 74 2.90 10.54 4.41
C TYR A 74 3.81 10.16 5.57
N ASP A 75 5.14 10.14 5.36
CA ASP A 75 6.12 9.78 6.41
C ASP A 75 5.78 8.47 7.15
N VAL A 76 5.13 7.54 6.44
CA VAL A 76 4.72 6.23 6.94
C VAL A 76 5.10 5.14 5.94
N THR A 77 5.06 3.91 6.42
CA THR A 77 5.27 2.68 5.66
C THR A 77 3.95 1.96 5.42
N TYR A 78 3.98 1.02 4.48
CA TYR A 78 2.85 0.14 4.22
C TYR A 78 2.56 -0.75 5.45
N ASP A 79 3.59 -1.17 6.19
CA ASP A 79 3.42 -1.96 7.41
C ASP A 79 2.74 -1.17 8.54
N GLU A 80 3.07 0.12 8.70
CA GLU A 80 2.39 1.01 9.66
C GLU A 80 0.91 1.19 9.26
N TYR A 81 0.63 1.40 7.98
CA TYR A 81 -0.75 1.42 7.46
C TYR A 81 -1.51 0.13 7.77
N LEU A 82 -0.90 -1.04 7.53
CA LEU A 82 -1.52 -2.34 7.83
C LEU A 82 -1.76 -2.57 9.33
N SER A 83 -0.82 -2.12 10.17
CA SER A 83 -0.91 -2.29 11.62
C SER A 83 -1.87 -1.29 12.28
N GLY A 84 -2.19 -0.19 11.59
CA GLY A 84 -2.99 0.92 12.12
C GLY A 84 -2.26 1.73 13.20
N MET A 85 -0.95 1.54 13.36
CA MET A 85 -0.11 2.23 14.34
C MET A 85 1.25 2.56 13.71
N THR A 86 1.85 3.66 14.15
CA THR A 86 3.21 4.04 13.75
C THR A 86 4.26 3.17 14.43
N TYR A 87 5.48 3.15 13.89
CA TYR A 87 6.58 2.38 14.46
C TYR A 87 6.94 2.84 15.89
N GLU A 88 6.86 4.14 16.17
CA GLU A 88 7.08 4.69 17.53
C GLU A 88 6.05 4.13 18.52
N GLU A 89 4.79 4.02 18.11
CA GLU A 89 3.70 3.48 18.92
C GLU A 89 3.86 1.96 19.12
N MET A 90 4.23 1.23 18.07
CA MET A 90 4.49 -0.22 18.14
C MET A 90 5.69 -0.58 19.02
N THR A 91 6.74 0.25 19.03
CA THR A 91 7.95 0.04 19.84
C THR A 91 7.82 0.60 21.26
N GLY A 92 6.67 1.18 21.61
CA GLY A 92 6.33 1.58 22.97
C GLY A 92 7.00 2.87 23.44
N GLY A 93 7.46 3.72 22.51
CA GLY A 93 7.99 5.07 22.76
C GLY A 93 9.12 5.14 23.79
N ASP A 94 10.37 5.26 23.33
CA ASP A 94 11.53 5.69 24.13
C ASP A 94 11.65 5.05 25.53
N GLN A 95 11.33 3.76 25.67
CA GLN A 95 11.70 2.97 26.84
C GLN A 95 13.18 2.59 26.72
N TYR A 96 14.08 3.57 26.66
CA TYR A 96 15.43 3.29 27.13
C TYR A 96 15.28 2.90 28.60
N PRO A 97 15.69 1.68 29.01
CA PRO A 97 15.91 1.46 30.42
C PRO A 97 16.92 2.52 30.84
N ALA A 98 16.55 3.37 31.80
CA ALA A 98 17.53 4.21 32.48
C ALA A 98 18.63 3.26 32.95
N MET A 99 19.79 3.29 32.27
CA MET A 99 20.94 2.51 32.68
C MET A 99 21.33 3.06 34.03
N ASP A 100 20.90 2.36 35.07
CA ASP A 100 21.29 2.59 36.45
C ASP A 100 22.82 2.46 36.52
N ASP A 101 23.49 3.63 36.50
CA ASP A 101 24.95 3.79 36.42
C ASP A 101 25.67 3.15 37.63
N GLU A 102 24.92 2.69 38.64
CA GLU A 102 25.42 2.15 39.90
C GLU A 102 26.01 0.72 39.80
N ARG A 103 25.80 -0.02 38.71
CA ARG A 103 26.31 -1.42 38.59
C ARG A 103 27.57 -1.59 37.75
N ARG A 104 28.19 -0.49 37.30
CA ARG A 104 29.35 -0.55 36.39
C ARG A 104 30.69 -0.85 37.09
N TYR A 105 30.74 -0.79 38.42
CA TYR A 105 31.93 -1.15 39.21
C TYR A 105 31.56 -2.01 40.43
N GLN A 106 31.61 -3.33 40.27
CA GLN A 106 31.93 -4.24 41.37
C GLN A 106 33.21 -4.99 41.00
N PHE A 107 34.25 -4.74 41.80
CA PHE A 107 35.55 -5.42 41.77
C PHE A 107 35.50 -6.70 42.60
#